data_AF-A0A7L3UU32-F1
#
_entry.id   AF-A0A7L3UU32-F1
#
_cell.length_a   1.000
_cell.length_b   1.000
_cell.length_c   1.000
_cell.angle_alpha   90.00
_cell.angle_beta   90.00
_cell.angle_gamma   90.00
#
_symmetry.space_group_name_H-M   'P 1'
#
loop_
_entity.id
_entity.type
_entity.pdbx_description
1 polymer ?
#
loop_
_entity_poly.entity_id
_entity_poly.type
_entity_poly.pdbx_seq_one_letter_code
_entity_poly.pdbx_strand_id
1 'polypeptide(L)'
;LCKSASPGPNPQVAKGTHVLVPLGDSSPTGWRAELDEGVAEPLGGVAGCDHALWVGLTAPPTAPIGRYRLSVRTRTEAGEFAAPFEPENDVVVLFNPWCEEDSVYMEKTSDLSEYVLNESGRIFYGTEEQIAERAWNYGQ
;
A
#
# COMPACT_ATOMS: atom_id res chain seq x y z
N LEU A 1 -2.43 19.87 -6.09
CA LEU A 1 -1.82 18.97 -5.10
C LEU A 1 -1.36 17.71 -5.85
N CYS A 2 -0.14 17.24 -5.63
CA CYS A 2 0.36 15.99 -6.20
C CYS A 2 1.04 15.18 -5.09
N LYS A 3 0.72 13.90 -4.97
CA LYS A 3 1.41 12.97 -4.07
C LYS A 3 2.50 12.24 -4.86
N SER A 4 3.72 12.17 -4.33
CA SER A 4 4.79 11.36 -4.92
C SER A 4 5.03 10.09 -4.11
N ALA A 5 5.11 8.93 -4.76
CA ALA A 5 5.43 7.66 -4.11
C ALA A 5 6.67 7.01 -4.77
N SER A 6 7.59 6.44 -3.97
CA SER A 6 8.76 5.76 -4.52
C SER A 6 9.29 4.58 -3.69
N PRO A 7 9.51 3.38 -4.28
CA PRO A 7 10.21 2.29 -3.64
C PRO A 7 11.73 2.35 -3.86
N GLY A 8 12.49 2.25 -2.77
CA GLY A 8 13.95 2.13 -2.79
C GLY A 8 14.75 3.43 -3.00
N PRO A 9 16.09 3.35 -3.06
CA PRO A 9 16.98 4.52 -3.03
C PRO A 9 17.12 5.25 -4.38
N ASN A 10 16.77 4.62 -5.50
CA ASN A 10 16.94 5.17 -6.85
C ASN A 10 15.63 5.13 -7.64
N PRO A 11 14.66 5.99 -7.30
CA PRO A 11 13.34 5.95 -7.92
C PRO A 11 13.33 6.56 -9.33
N GLN A 12 12.64 5.90 -10.26
CA GLN A 12 12.56 6.26 -11.67
C GLN A 12 11.14 6.14 -12.20
N VAL A 13 10.65 7.20 -12.85
CA VAL A 13 9.29 7.25 -13.45
C VAL A 13 9.13 6.17 -14.52
N ALA A 14 10.14 6.01 -15.38
CA ALA A 14 10.13 5.00 -16.46
C ALA A 14 10.06 3.55 -15.95
N LYS A 15 10.35 3.30 -14.67
CA LYS A 15 10.30 1.98 -14.03
C LYS A 15 9.12 1.83 -13.06
N GLY A 16 8.20 2.80 -13.01
CA GLY A 16 7.10 2.81 -12.05
C GLY A 16 7.53 2.96 -10.59
N THR A 17 8.78 3.36 -10.32
CA THR A 17 9.34 3.51 -8.98
C THR A 17 9.40 4.97 -8.52
N HIS A 18 8.96 5.90 -9.36
CA HIS A 18 8.62 7.26 -8.94
C HIS A 18 7.27 7.60 -9.55
N VAL A 19 6.25 7.69 -8.71
CA VAL A 19 4.88 7.92 -9.13
C VAL A 19 4.48 9.32 -8.72
N LEU A 20 3.94 10.11 -9.65
CA LEU A 20 3.29 11.38 -9.38
C LEU A 20 1.79 11.21 -9.56
N VAL A 21 1.03 11.37 -8.49
CA VAL A 21 -0.42 11.20 -8.48
C VAL A 21 -1.09 12.57 -8.39
N PRO A 22 -1.67 13.09 -9.48
CA PRO A 22 -2.47 14.30 -9.42
C PRO A 22 -3.75 14.07 -8.61
N LEU A 23 -4.22 15.10 -7.90
CA LEU A 23 -5.51 15.05 -7.22
C LEU A 23 -6.65 15.16 -8.24
N GLY A 24 -7.58 14.20 -8.23
CA GLY A 24 -8.74 14.12 -9.12
C GLY A 24 -8.49 13.44 -10.46
N ASP A 25 -7.29 12.88 -10.68
CA ASP A 25 -6.94 12.19 -11.92
C ASP A 25 -6.02 11.00 -11.63
N SER A 26 -5.80 10.16 -12.64
CA SER A 26 -4.93 8.98 -12.58
C SER A 26 -3.52 9.30 -13.07
N SER A 27 -2.52 8.75 -12.37
CA SER A 27 -1.14 8.74 -12.85
C SER A 27 -0.99 7.81 -14.06
N PRO A 28 0.04 7.99 -14.92
CA PRO A 28 0.36 7.06 -16.00
C PRO A 28 0.62 5.62 -15.53
N THR A 29 0.98 5.47 -14.25
CA THR A 29 1.22 4.18 -13.60
C THR A 29 -0.04 3.57 -12.98
N GLY A 30 -1.22 4.20 -13.10
CA GLY A 30 -2.50 3.67 -12.61
C GLY A 30 -2.89 4.09 -11.18
N TRP A 31 -1.98 4.70 -10.42
CA TRP A 31 -2.30 5.27 -9.10
C TRP A 31 -3.28 6.43 -9.21
N ARG A 32 -4.20 6.55 -8.25
CA ARG A 32 -5.24 7.60 -8.20
C ARG A 32 -5.26 8.27 -6.84
N ALA A 33 -5.53 9.57 -6.82
CA ALA A 33 -5.75 10.32 -5.60
C ALA A 33 -7.03 11.14 -5.72
N GLU A 34 -7.96 10.97 -4.77
CA GLU A 34 -9.28 11.57 -4.82
C GLU A 34 -9.60 12.27 -3.50
N LEU A 35 -10.41 13.32 -3.55
CA LEU A 35 -10.88 14.01 -2.35
C LEU A 35 -11.89 13.12 -1.64
N ASP A 36 -11.68 12.90 -0.34
CA ASP A 36 -12.60 12.15 0.49
C ASP A 36 -13.39 13.13 1.37
N GLU A 37 -14.58 13.51 0.91
CA GLU A 37 -15.45 14.44 1.65
C GLU A 37 -16.15 13.79 2.85
N GLY A 38 -15.95 12.47 3.08
CA GLY A 38 -16.74 11.66 4.01
C GLY A 38 -16.09 11.30 5.34
N VAL A 39 -14.83 11.69 5.60
CA VAL A 39 -14.18 11.36 6.88
C VAL A 39 -14.64 12.34 7.97
N ALA A 40 -15.72 11.95 8.65
CA ALA A 40 -16.18 12.59 9.88
C ALA A 40 -15.19 12.30 11.00
N GLU A 41 -14.37 13.29 11.30
CA GLU A 41 -13.39 13.34 12.39
C GLU A 41 -12.21 12.34 12.30
N PRO A 42 -10.99 12.82 12.58
CA PRO A 42 -9.79 12.01 12.48
C PRO A 42 -9.69 10.93 13.59
N LEU A 43 -9.29 9.71 13.21
CA LEU A 43 -8.62 8.77 14.12
C LEU A 43 -7.22 9.35 14.44
N GLY A 44 -7.17 10.31 15.36
CA GLY A 44 -5.94 10.98 15.79
C GLY A 44 -5.74 12.38 15.18
N GLY A 45 -6.74 13.24 15.29
CA GLY A 45 -6.66 14.60 14.76
C GLY A 45 -5.52 15.41 15.33
N VAL A 46 -4.85 16.15 14.45
CA VAL A 46 -4.10 17.34 14.87
C VAL A 46 -5.13 18.35 15.37
N ALA A 47 -5.35 18.40 16.68
CA ALA A 47 -6.24 19.37 17.29
C ALA A 47 -5.81 20.78 16.89
N GLY A 48 -6.66 21.50 16.15
CA GLY A 48 -6.46 22.92 15.80
C GLY A 48 -6.18 23.26 14.33
N CYS A 49 -6.33 22.32 13.38
CA CYS A 49 -6.26 22.65 11.95
C CYS A 49 -7.65 22.85 11.34
N ASP A 50 -8.08 24.12 11.21
CA ASP A 50 -9.34 24.53 10.56
C ASP A 50 -9.37 24.25 9.04
N HIS A 51 -8.26 23.79 8.47
CA HIS A 51 -8.08 23.55 7.03
C HIS A 51 -7.46 22.16 6.79
N ALA A 52 -8.20 21.10 7.12
CA ALA A 52 -7.79 19.72 6.83
C ALA A 52 -8.38 19.24 5.49
N LEU A 53 -7.58 18.49 4.73
CA LEU A 53 -8.01 17.88 3.47
C LEU A 53 -7.78 16.37 3.53
N TRP A 54 -8.85 15.62 3.37
CA TRP A 54 -8.79 14.17 3.26
C TRP A 54 -8.62 13.77 1.80
N VAL A 55 -7.60 12.94 1.56
CA VAL A 55 -7.25 12.48 0.21
C VAL A 55 -7.04 10.98 0.23
N GLY A 56 -7.99 10.25 -0.34
CA GLY A 56 -7.88 8.83 -0.63
C GLY A 56 -6.79 8.59 -1.68
N LEU A 57 -5.95 7.58 -1.45
CA LEU A 57 -4.90 7.17 -2.39
C LEU A 57 -5.13 5.70 -2.74
N THR A 58 -5.28 5.40 -4.02
CA THR A 58 -5.53 4.04 -4.52
C THR A 58 -4.35 3.59 -5.37
N ALA A 59 -3.72 2.49 -4.96
CA ALA A 59 -2.70 1.82 -5.75
C ALA A 59 -3.33 0.89 -6.79
N PRO A 60 -2.77 0.77 -8.00
CA PRO A 60 -3.22 -0.22 -8.97
C PRO A 60 -2.83 -1.64 -8.51
N PRO A 61 -3.57 -2.69 -8.94
CA PRO A 61 -3.24 -4.09 -8.63
C PRO A 61 -1.86 -4.54 -9.11
N THR A 62 -1.28 -3.82 -10.06
CA THR A 62 0.06 -4.08 -10.64
C THR A 62 1.16 -3.23 -10.00
N ALA A 63 0.86 -2.49 -8.93
CA ALA A 63 1.87 -1.68 -8.22
C ALA A 63 3.00 -2.57 -7.69
N PRO A 64 4.28 -2.19 -7.87
CA PRO A 64 5.38 -2.91 -7.24
C PRO A 64 5.19 -2.98 -5.72
N ILE A 65 5.38 -4.15 -5.11
CA ILE A 65 5.35 -4.26 -3.65
C ILE A 65 6.58 -3.61 -3.01
N GLY A 66 6.44 -3.15 -1.77
CA GLY A 66 7.54 -2.61 -0.96
C GLY A 66 7.18 -1.35 -0.20
N ARG A 67 8.19 -0.73 0.42
CA ARG A 67 8.05 0.52 1.15
C ARG A 67 8.14 1.72 0.21
N TYR A 68 7.09 2.53 0.19
CA TYR A 68 6.98 3.75 -0.58
C TYR A 68 7.18 4.97 0.29
N ARG A 69 8.07 5.86 -0.16
CA ARG A 69 8.18 7.20 0.39
C ARG A 69 7.07 8.10 -0.15
N LEU A 70 6.23 8.64 0.73
CA LEU A 70 5.22 9.63 0.38
C LEU A 70 5.76 11.06 0.54
N SER A 71 5.49 11.91 -0.46
CA SER A 71 5.67 13.37 -0.33
C SER A 71 4.50 14.11 -0.95
N VAL A 72 4.19 15.28 -0.42
CA VAL A 72 3.08 16.12 -0.88
C VAL A 72 3.65 17.36 -1.54
N ARG A 73 3.23 17.64 -2.78
CA ARG A 73 3.61 18.84 -3.52
C ARG A 73 2.39 19.69 -3.84
N THR A 74 2.50 20.98 -3.59
CA THR A 74 1.50 21.99 -3.94
C THR A 74 2.08 22.91 -5.01
N ARG A 75 1.28 23.25 -6.01
CA ARG A 75 1.64 24.22 -7.04
C ARG A 75 0.59 25.33 -7.01
N THR A 76 1.06 26.56 -6.84
CA THR A 76 0.25 27.77 -6.81
C THR A 76 0.85 28.78 -7.79
N GLU A 77 0.19 29.92 -8.01
CA GLU A 77 0.75 31.02 -8.81
C GLU A 77 2.08 31.55 -8.25
N ALA A 78 2.29 31.44 -6.93
CA ALA A 78 3.51 31.84 -6.24
C ALA A 78 4.68 30.84 -6.40
N GLY A 79 4.43 29.64 -6.95
CA GLY A 79 5.45 28.62 -7.17
C GLY A 79 5.05 27.21 -6.73
N GLU A 80 6.03 26.30 -6.75
CA GLU A 80 5.91 24.92 -6.28
C GLU A 80 6.50 24.78 -4.88
N PHE A 81 5.76 24.14 -3.98
CA PHE A 81 6.19 23.81 -2.62
C PHE A 81 6.09 22.30 -2.43
N ALA A 82 7.12 21.71 -1.82
CA ALA A 82 7.12 20.31 -1.40
C ALA A 82 7.17 20.27 0.12
N ALA A 83 6.23 19.53 0.72
CA ALA A 83 6.27 19.26 2.15
C ALA A 83 7.59 18.53 2.51
N PRO A 84 8.17 18.81 3.69
CA PRO A 84 9.34 18.09 4.16
C PRO A 84 9.06 16.59 4.23
N PHE A 85 10.09 15.79 3.97
CA PHE A 85 9.99 14.34 4.08
C PHE A 85 9.99 13.91 5.55
N GLU A 86 9.00 13.11 5.92
CA GLU A 86 8.87 12.49 7.25
C GLU A 86 8.81 10.97 7.07
N PRO A 87 9.79 10.21 7.62
CA PRO A 87 9.84 8.75 7.47
C PRO A 87 8.62 8.02 8.03
N GLU A 88 7.92 8.62 8.99
CA GLU A 88 6.71 8.06 9.61
C GLU A 88 5.53 8.00 8.62
N ASN A 89 5.60 8.77 7.53
CA ASN A 89 4.60 8.79 6.47
C ASN A 89 4.91 7.79 5.34
N ASP A 90 5.95 6.96 5.46
CA ASP A 90 6.20 5.86 4.52
C ASP A 90 5.06 4.83 4.59
N VAL A 91 4.61 4.34 3.43
CA VAL A 91 3.55 3.32 3.34
C VAL A 91 4.14 2.04 2.76
N VAL A 92 3.72 0.90 3.30
CA VAL A 92 4.08 -0.41 2.74
C VAL A 92 2.94 -0.92 1.88
N VAL A 93 3.24 -1.19 0.60
CA VAL A 93 2.32 -1.83 -0.33
C VAL A 93 2.70 -3.30 -0.42
N LEU A 94 1.73 -4.18 -0.19
CA LEU A 94 1.88 -5.63 -0.30
C LEU A 94 1.01 -6.14 -1.46
N PHE A 95 1.19 -7.41 -1.80
CA PHE A 95 0.25 -8.13 -2.66
C PHE A 95 -1.16 -8.11 -2.06
N ASN A 96 -2.19 -8.05 -2.90
CA ASN A 96 -3.57 -7.99 -2.46
C ASN A 96 -4.39 -9.19 -2.96
N PRO A 97 -4.40 -10.32 -2.23
CA PRO A 97 -5.11 -11.52 -2.65
C PRO A 97 -6.65 -11.40 -2.52
N TRP A 98 -7.17 -10.27 -2.03
CA TRP A 98 -8.61 -9.94 -2.04
C TRP A 98 -9.05 -9.20 -3.31
N CYS A 99 -8.12 -8.71 -4.13
CA CYS A 99 -8.44 -7.97 -5.35
C CYS A 99 -8.45 -8.90 -6.56
N GLU A 100 -9.58 -9.01 -7.25
CA GLU A 100 -9.76 -9.87 -8.44
C GLU A 100 -8.78 -9.56 -9.58
N GLU A 101 -8.31 -8.32 -9.65
CA GLU A 101 -7.36 -7.85 -10.67
C GLU A 101 -5.89 -8.08 -10.28
N ASP A 102 -5.61 -8.49 -9.04
CA ASP A 102 -4.26 -8.82 -8.60
C ASP A 102 -3.90 -10.25 -9.03
N SER A 103 -2.66 -10.42 -9.48
CA SER A 103 -2.08 -11.71 -9.84
C SER A 103 -2.15 -12.79 -8.75
N VAL A 104 -2.26 -12.39 -7.48
CA VAL A 104 -2.35 -13.32 -6.33
C VAL A 104 -3.77 -13.52 -5.81
N TYR A 105 -4.79 -13.09 -6.57
CA TYR A 105 -6.18 -13.22 -6.16
C TYR A 105 -6.55 -14.66 -5.78
N MET A 106 -7.28 -14.82 -4.68
CA MET A 106 -7.93 -16.08 -4.32
C MET A 106 -9.44 -15.90 -4.28
N GLU A 107 -10.15 -16.58 -5.19
CA GLU A 107 -11.62 -16.56 -5.28
C GLU A 107 -12.31 -16.96 -3.98
N LYS A 108 -11.77 -17.99 -3.31
CA LYS A 108 -12.33 -18.49 -2.05
C LYS A 108 -11.72 -17.74 -0.87
N THR A 109 -12.39 -16.67 -0.46
CA THR A 109 -11.95 -15.80 0.65
C THR A 109 -11.74 -16.52 1.98
N SER A 110 -12.41 -17.67 2.22
CA SER A 110 -12.16 -18.48 3.42
C SER A 110 -10.74 -19.05 3.46
N ASP A 111 -10.15 -19.33 2.31
CA ASP A 111 -8.84 -19.97 2.22
C ASP A 111 -7.69 -18.98 2.50
N LEU A 112 -7.96 -17.68 2.36
CA LEU A 112 -7.03 -16.62 2.77
C LEU A 112 -6.71 -16.66 4.27
N SER A 113 -7.65 -17.16 5.08
CA SER A 113 -7.41 -17.34 6.52
C SER A 113 -6.29 -18.34 6.79
N GLU A 114 -6.12 -19.35 5.93
CA GLU A 114 -5.11 -20.40 6.05
C GLU A 114 -3.82 -20.05 5.31
N TYR A 115 -3.91 -19.56 4.07
CA TYR A 115 -2.73 -19.39 3.22
C TYR A 115 -2.04 -18.02 3.35
N VAL A 116 -2.71 -17.03 3.95
CA VAL A 116 -2.19 -15.67 4.08
C VAL A 116 -2.13 -15.22 5.53
N LEU A 117 -3.23 -15.40 6.28
CA LEU A 117 -3.35 -14.87 7.63
C LEU A 117 -2.87 -15.83 8.72
N ASN A 118 -2.77 -17.12 8.45
CA ASN A 118 -2.33 -18.09 9.45
C ASN A 118 -0.81 -18.00 9.63
N GLU A 119 -0.37 -17.76 10.86
CA GLU A 119 1.06 -17.65 11.23
C GLU A 119 1.65 -18.97 11.72
N SER A 120 0.86 -20.03 11.76
CA SER A 120 1.28 -21.33 12.28
C SER A 120 0.80 -22.46 11.38
N GLY A 121 1.66 -23.44 11.16
CA GLY A 121 1.35 -24.56 10.28
C GLY A 121 1.91 -25.88 10.76
N ARG A 122 1.78 -26.88 9.90
CA ARG A 122 2.29 -28.23 10.12
C ARG A 122 3.11 -28.67 8.92
N ILE A 123 4.27 -29.24 9.21
CA ILE A 123 5.13 -29.85 8.20
C ILE A 123 5.04 -31.36 8.39
N PHE A 124 4.57 -32.06 7.36
CA PHE A 124 4.52 -33.51 7.32
C PHE A 124 5.86 -34.07 6.81
N TYR A 125 6.32 -35.16 7.42
CA TYR A 125 7.57 -35.83 7.08
C TYR A 125 7.48 -37.33 7.41
N GLY A 126 8.53 -38.10 7.08
CA GLY A 126 8.56 -39.55 7.29
C GLY A 126 8.41 -40.31 5.99
N THR A 127 7.69 -41.43 6.03
CA THR A 127 7.40 -42.27 4.85
C THR A 127 5.90 -42.32 4.60
N GLU A 128 5.49 -42.86 3.44
CA GLU A 128 4.07 -43.10 3.14
C GLU A 128 3.40 -44.01 4.18
N GLU A 129 4.14 -44.97 4.73
CA GLU A 129 3.68 -45.91 5.75
C GLU A 129 3.73 -45.35 7.19
N GLN A 130 4.51 -44.29 7.42
CA GLN A 130 4.67 -43.67 8.72
C GLN A 130 4.82 -42.14 8.58
N ILE A 131 3.67 -41.47 8.53
CA ILE A 131 3.58 -40.01 8.47
C ILE A 131 3.76 -39.44 9.88
N ALA A 132 4.75 -38.58 10.04
CA ALA A 132 4.97 -37.75 11.20
C ALA A 132 4.67 -36.28 10.87
N GLU A 133 4.39 -35.49 11.90
CA GLU A 133 4.10 -34.07 11.75
C GLU A 133 4.88 -33.24 12.78
N ARG A 134 5.21 -32.01 12.40
CA ARG A 134 5.81 -31.03 13.30
C ARG A 134 5.10 -29.69 13.14
N ALA A 135 4.73 -29.08 14.26
CA ALA A 135 4.24 -27.70 14.28
C ALA A 135 5.36 -26.72 13.89
N TRP A 136 5.02 -25.72 13.08
CA TRP A 136 5.92 -24.69 12.62
C TRP A 136 5.30 -23.31 12.84
N ASN A 137 6.07 -22.38 13.39
CA ASN A 137 5.68 -20.97 13.47
C ASN A 137 6.29 -20.25 12.27
N TYR A 138 5.44 -19.75 11.37
CA TYR A 138 5.88 -19.00 10.19
C TYR A 138 6.44 -17.63 10.59
N GLY A 139 5.74 -16.92 11.48
CA GLY A 139 6.16 -15.62 12.01
C GLY A 139 6.41 -14.58 10.92
N GLN A 140 5.47 -14.47 9.97
CA GLN A 140 5.51 -13.50 8.86
C GLN A 140 5.57 -12.04 9.28
#